data_AF-A0A2E1APN2-F1
#
_entry.id   AF-A0A2E1APN2-F1
#
_cell.length_a   1.000
_cell.length_b   1.000
_cell.length_c   1.000
_cell.angle_alpha   90.00
_cell.angle_beta   90.00
_cell.angle_gamma   90.00
#
_symmetry.space_group_name_H-M   'P 1'
#
loop_
_entity.id
_entity.type
_entity.pdbx_description
1 polymer ?
#
loop_
_entity_poly.entity_id
_entity_poly.type
_entity_poly.pdbx_seq_one_letter_code
_entity_poly.pdbx_strand_id
1 'polypeptide(L)'
;MLWAIVNHKKVEPKPNSYGKCPLCSGRVLSKCGEVNVWHWAHFKAENCDSWYEPESYWHLRWKMTFGKEHSEIVIKKEEKWHIADILTENDVIIELQNSPIQQNIIRKREEFYGERMIWVINGIHFKHNFYIKELDNYNFNWKFKHDETEDHKGRKQFIWDYPRKSWSKAMRPVFIDFGDDTLFWVKEGMGTKHGIGLFVPKADFIKKYGGNYDYYSEQMSKGVRPT
;
A
#
# COMPACT_ATOMS: atom_id res chain seq x y z
N MET A 1 -7.94 -9.15 5.76
CA MET A 1 -8.84 -9.29 4.61
C MET A 1 -10.16 -8.60 4.89
N LEU A 2 -10.57 -7.75 3.97
CA LEU A 2 -11.78 -6.96 3.98
C LEU A 2 -12.99 -7.74 3.46
N TRP A 3 -12.78 -8.75 2.62
CA TRP A 3 -13.87 -9.55 2.06
C TRP A 3 -13.73 -11.04 2.35
N ALA A 4 -14.88 -11.67 2.61
CA ALA A 4 -15.03 -13.12 2.61
C ALA A 4 -16.03 -13.53 1.53
N ILE A 5 -15.99 -14.81 1.15
CA ILE A 5 -16.96 -15.39 0.23
C ILE A 5 -18.16 -15.92 1.00
N VAL A 6 -19.34 -15.37 0.69
CA VAL A 6 -20.65 -15.81 1.19
C VAL A 6 -21.58 -15.94 -0.01
N ASN A 7 -22.23 -17.09 -0.20
CA ASN A 7 -23.09 -17.38 -1.35
C ASN A 7 -22.43 -17.02 -2.70
N HIS A 8 -21.16 -17.40 -2.87
CA HIS A 8 -20.33 -17.14 -4.07
C HIS A 8 -20.09 -15.65 -4.38
N LYS A 9 -20.37 -14.75 -3.44
CA LYS A 9 -20.09 -13.32 -3.57
C LYS A 9 -19.10 -12.88 -2.51
N LYS A 10 -18.22 -11.93 -2.86
CA LYS A 10 -17.43 -11.19 -1.88
C LYS A 10 -18.37 -10.35 -1.00
N VAL A 11 -18.19 -10.38 0.31
CA VAL A 11 -19.03 -9.66 1.28
C VAL A 11 -18.16 -9.05 2.37
N GLU A 12 -18.48 -7.83 2.76
CA GLU A 12 -17.87 -7.12 3.90
C GLU A 12 -18.30 -7.75 5.23
N PRO A 13 -17.48 -7.64 6.29
CA PRO A 13 -17.81 -8.15 7.60
C PRO A 13 -19.07 -7.47 8.16
N LYS A 14 -19.99 -8.28 8.65
CA LYS A 14 -21.14 -7.83 9.46
C LYS A 14 -21.05 -8.45 10.85
N PRO A 15 -21.53 -7.80 11.92
CA PRO A 15 -21.46 -8.37 13.26
C PRO A 15 -21.99 -9.80 13.32
N ASN A 16 -21.28 -10.68 14.04
CA ASN A 16 -21.64 -12.08 14.26
C ASN A 16 -21.84 -12.92 12.98
N SER A 17 -21.07 -12.66 11.92
CA SER A 17 -21.15 -13.39 10.67
C SER A 17 -19.94 -14.29 10.39
N TYR A 18 -20.16 -15.23 9.46
CA TYR A 18 -19.17 -16.21 9.02
C TYR A 18 -19.09 -16.19 7.49
N GLY A 19 -17.91 -16.48 6.96
CA GLY A 19 -17.68 -16.62 5.53
C GLY A 19 -16.58 -17.64 5.23
N LYS A 20 -16.22 -17.73 3.95
CA LYS A 20 -15.06 -18.50 3.49
C LYS A 20 -13.94 -17.57 3.06
N CYS A 21 -12.71 -17.89 3.46
CA CYS A 21 -11.51 -17.23 2.96
C CYS A 21 -11.44 -17.41 1.43
N PRO A 22 -11.21 -16.34 0.65
CA PRO A 22 -11.13 -16.44 -0.81
C PRO A 22 -9.92 -17.29 -1.27
N LEU A 23 -8.87 -17.40 -0.46
CA LEU A 23 -7.65 -18.14 -0.80
C LEU A 23 -7.78 -19.64 -0.49
N CYS A 24 -8.02 -19.99 0.78
CA CYS A 24 -7.99 -21.39 1.23
C CYS A 24 -9.38 -22.03 1.39
N SER A 25 -10.46 -21.28 1.16
CA SER A 25 -11.85 -21.69 1.44
C SER A 25 -12.16 -22.03 2.90
N GLY A 26 -11.19 -21.86 3.82
CA GLY A 26 -11.35 -22.06 5.25
C GLY A 26 -12.34 -21.07 5.88
N ARG A 27 -12.91 -21.44 7.03
CA ARG A 27 -13.90 -20.62 7.74
C ARG A 27 -13.26 -19.37 8.34
N VAL A 28 -13.87 -18.21 8.07
CA VAL A 28 -13.49 -16.92 8.66
C VAL A 28 -14.65 -16.30 9.44
N LEU A 29 -14.30 -15.49 10.43
CA LEU A 29 -15.19 -14.78 11.36
C LEU A 29 -15.11 -13.28 11.13
N SER A 30 -16.24 -12.60 11.20
CA SER A 30 -16.27 -11.14 11.22
C SER A 30 -15.68 -10.60 12.51
N LYS A 31 -14.73 -9.67 12.42
CA LYS A 31 -14.23 -8.86 13.53
C LYS A 31 -14.73 -7.45 13.36
N CYS A 32 -15.80 -7.11 14.08
CA CYS A 32 -16.48 -5.81 14.00
C CYS A 32 -16.40 -5.14 15.38
N GLY A 33 -15.44 -4.24 15.56
CA GLY A 33 -15.25 -3.51 16.81
C GLY A 33 -14.90 -2.05 16.52
N GLU A 34 -14.71 -1.25 17.57
CA GLU A 34 -14.47 0.19 17.44
C GLU A 34 -13.00 0.54 17.19
N VAL A 35 -12.09 -0.36 17.56
CA VAL A 35 -10.64 -0.10 17.56
C VAL A 35 -10.02 -0.31 16.18
N ASN A 36 -10.36 -1.41 15.52
CA ASN A 36 -9.73 -1.82 14.27
C ASN A 36 -10.73 -1.75 13.12
N VAL A 37 -10.22 -1.56 11.90
CA VAL A 37 -11.00 -1.75 10.67
C VAL A 37 -11.72 -3.08 10.74
N TRP A 38 -13.01 -3.08 10.41
CA TRP A 38 -13.76 -4.31 10.37
C TRP A 38 -13.18 -5.22 9.31
N HIS A 39 -12.86 -6.46 9.68
CA HIS A 39 -12.19 -7.41 8.79
C HIS A 39 -12.67 -8.83 9.06
N TRP A 40 -12.36 -9.73 8.14
CA TRP A 40 -12.51 -11.16 8.34
C TRP A 40 -11.19 -11.75 8.86
N ALA A 41 -11.29 -12.65 9.84
CA ALA A 41 -10.15 -13.36 10.42
C ALA A 41 -10.41 -14.86 10.44
N HIS A 42 -9.38 -15.67 10.23
CA HIS A 42 -9.48 -17.13 10.38
C HIS A 42 -9.86 -17.52 11.81
N PHE A 43 -10.63 -18.61 11.93
CA PHE A 43 -11.10 -19.11 13.24
C PHE A 43 -9.94 -19.53 14.16
N LYS A 44 -8.87 -20.09 13.58
CA LYS A 44 -7.60 -20.37 14.23
C LYS A 44 -6.55 -19.38 13.71
N ALA A 45 -5.44 -19.21 14.43
CA ALA A 45 -4.27 -18.45 13.96
C ALA A 45 -3.54 -19.12 12.77
N GLU A 46 -4.26 -19.87 11.95
CA GLU A 46 -3.80 -20.42 10.70
C GLU A 46 -3.88 -19.30 9.66
N ASN A 47 -2.76 -18.63 9.46
CA ASN A 47 -2.65 -17.66 8.40
C ASN A 47 -2.39 -18.41 7.09
N CYS A 48 -3.42 -18.53 6.25
CA CYS A 48 -3.30 -19.29 5.02
C CYS A 48 -2.48 -18.56 3.94
N ASP A 49 -2.30 -17.24 4.07
CA ASP A 49 -1.38 -16.48 3.24
C ASP A 49 -0.16 -16.08 4.07
N SER A 50 1.02 -16.55 3.67
CA SER A 50 2.28 -16.20 4.32
C SER A 50 2.63 -14.70 4.24
N TRP A 51 1.94 -13.96 3.37
CA TRP A 51 2.17 -12.53 3.15
C TRP A 51 1.14 -11.63 3.81
N TYR A 52 0.17 -12.19 4.51
CA TYR A 52 -0.87 -11.41 5.16
C TYR A 52 -0.30 -10.39 6.15
N GLU A 53 -0.83 -9.17 6.05
CA GLU A 53 -0.65 -8.09 6.99
C GLU A 53 -2.03 -7.69 7.56
N PRO A 54 -2.13 -7.27 8.84
CA PRO A 54 -3.38 -6.72 9.38
C PRO A 54 -3.89 -5.53 8.57
N GLU A 55 -5.21 -5.49 8.33
CA GLU A 55 -5.85 -4.36 7.65
C GLU A 55 -5.79 -3.11 8.53
N SER A 56 -5.42 -1.98 7.91
CA SER A 56 -5.46 -0.66 8.53
C SER A 56 -6.44 0.24 7.76
N TYR A 57 -6.79 1.39 8.33
CA TYR A 57 -7.60 2.38 7.60
C TYR A 57 -6.89 2.89 6.33
N TRP A 58 -5.55 2.87 6.33
CA TRP A 58 -4.77 3.19 5.15
C TRP A 58 -4.94 2.11 4.06
N HIS A 59 -4.85 0.82 4.40
CA HIS A 59 -5.15 -0.28 3.47
C HIS A 59 -6.58 -0.22 2.93
N LEU A 60 -7.56 -0.06 3.83
CA LEU A 60 -8.98 0.03 3.48
C LEU A 60 -9.23 1.13 2.45
N ARG A 61 -8.70 2.34 2.68
CA ARG A 61 -8.92 3.47 1.77
C ARG A 61 -8.32 3.22 0.39
N TRP A 62 -7.09 2.72 0.33
CA TRP A 62 -6.46 2.36 -0.94
C TRP A 62 -7.27 1.31 -1.70
N LYS A 63 -7.61 0.19 -1.06
CA LYS A 63 -8.40 -0.88 -1.70
C LYS A 63 -9.76 -0.37 -2.20
N MET A 64 -10.50 0.32 -1.33
CA MET A 64 -11.83 0.83 -1.70
C MET A 64 -11.81 1.87 -2.84
N THR A 65 -10.71 2.60 -3.01
CA THR A 65 -10.51 3.54 -4.12
C THR A 65 -10.50 2.83 -5.48
N PHE A 66 -10.01 1.59 -5.54
CA PHE A 66 -10.07 0.77 -6.75
C PHE A 66 -11.33 -0.11 -6.81
N GLY A 67 -12.08 -0.16 -5.72
CA GLY A 67 -13.28 -0.95 -5.62
C GLY A 67 -13.03 -2.41 -5.26
N LYS A 68 -14.07 -3.03 -4.75
CA LYS A 68 -14.08 -4.40 -4.22
C LYS A 68 -13.73 -5.46 -5.26
N GLU A 69 -14.12 -5.25 -6.51
CA GLU A 69 -13.87 -6.22 -7.59
C GLU A 69 -12.40 -6.21 -8.05
N HIS A 70 -11.66 -5.15 -7.72
CA HIS A 70 -10.21 -5.02 -7.96
C HIS A 70 -9.36 -5.32 -6.74
N SER A 71 -9.97 -5.48 -5.56
CA SER A 71 -9.24 -5.59 -4.30
C SER A 71 -9.27 -6.99 -3.72
N GLU A 72 -8.18 -7.41 -3.08
CA GLU A 72 -8.00 -8.78 -2.55
C GLU A 72 -8.28 -9.84 -3.61
N ILE A 73 -7.44 -9.84 -4.65
CA ILE A 73 -7.57 -10.73 -5.80
C ILE A 73 -6.60 -11.89 -5.64
N VAL A 74 -7.15 -13.11 -5.69
CA VAL A 74 -6.34 -14.32 -5.62
C VAL A 74 -5.59 -14.48 -6.94
N ILE A 75 -4.27 -14.37 -6.89
CA ILE A 75 -3.38 -14.64 -8.01
C ILE A 75 -2.82 -16.04 -7.83
N LYS A 76 -2.97 -16.88 -8.85
CA LYS A 76 -2.42 -18.23 -8.89
C LYS A 76 -1.30 -18.27 -9.93
N LYS A 77 -0.11 -18.71 -9.51
CA LYS A 77 0.98 -19.07 -10.41
C LYS A 77 1.55 -20.42 -10.00
N GLU A 78 1.55 -21.37 -10.93
CA GLU A 78 1.97 -22.74 -10.69
C GLU A 78 1.20 -23.35 -9.48
N GLU A 79 1.92 -23.79 -8.45
CA GLU A 79 1.39 -24.36 -7.22
C GLU A 79 1.28 -23.32 -6.08
N LYS A 80 1.59 -22.05 -6.34
CA LYS A 80 1.54 -20.96 -5.36
C LYS A 80 0.38 -20.03 -5.62
N TRP A 81 -0.19 -19.53 -4.54
CA TRP A 81 -1.38 -18.69 -4.54
C TRP A 81 -1.21 -17.62 -3.47
N HIS A 82 -1.45 -16.37 -3.83
CA HIS A 82 -1.38 -15.25 -2.91
C HIS A 82 -2.50 -14.25 -3.21
N ILE A 83 -2.89 -13.48 -2.20
CA ILE A 83 -3.87 -12.41 -2.37
C ILE A 83 -3.13 -11.12 -2.69
N ALA A 84 -3.36 -10.58 -3.89
CA ALA A 84 -2.93 -9.24 -4.25
C ALA A 84 -3.83 -8.20 -3.61
N ASP A 85 -3.26 -7.13 -3.04
CA ASP A 85 -4.07 -6.06 -2.43
C ASP A 85 -4.99 -5.42 -3.45
N ILE A 86 -4.46 -5.05 -4.62
CA ILE A 86 -5.20 -4.47 -5.75
C ILE A 86 -4.68 -5.06 -7.07
N LEU A 87 -5.58 -5.54 -7.92
CA LEU A 87 -5.37 -5.80 -9.34
C LEU A 87 -6.21 -4.82 -10.16
N THR A 88 -5.53 -3.91 -10.83
CA THR A 88 -6.15 -2.85 -11.63
C THR A 88 -6.77 -3.40 -12.93
N GLU A 89 -7.67 -2.64 -13.56
CA GLU A 89 -8.26 -2.99 -14.87
C GLU A 89 -7.21 -3.18 -15.97
N ASN A 90 -6.06 -2.53 -15.83
CA ASN A 90 -4.95 -2.60 -16.77
C ASN A 90 -3.92 -3.68 -16.37
N ASP A 91 -4.29 -4.75 -15.67
CA ASP A 91 -3.40 -5.85 -15.27
C ASP A 91 -2.11 -5.39 -14.56
N VAL A 92 -2.21 -4.38 -13.70
CA VAL A 92 -1.13 -3.96 -12.79
C VAL A 92 -1.51 -4.35 -11.37
N ILE A 93 -0.60 -5.06 -10.69
CA ILE A 93 -0.69 -5.38 -9.28
C ILE A 93 -0.16 -4.18 -8.48
N ILE A 94 -0.96 -3.67 -7.54
CA ILE A 94 -0.50 -2.70 -6.56
C ILE A 94 -0.52 -3.39 -5.20
N GLU A 95 0.66 -3.52 -4.60
CA GLU A 95 0.84 -4.09 -3.27
C GLU A 95 1.06 -2.98 -2.27
N LEU A 96 0.30 -3.05 -1.18
CA LEU A 96 0.30 -2.07 -0.12
C LEU A 96 1.17 -2.59 1.01
N GLN A 97 2.07 -1.74 1.52
CA GLN A 97 2.94 -2.14 2.62
C GLN A 97 2.94 -1.08 3.72
N ASN A 98 2.29 -1.41 4.84
CA ASN A 98 2.18 -0.51 5.97
C ASN A 98 3.33 -0.71 6.98
N SER A 99 3.60 -1.97 7.34
CA SER A 99 4.61 -2.34 8.34
C SER A 99 6.00 -2.60 7.74
N PRO A 100 7.06 -2.69 8.55
CA PRO A 100 8.37 -3.16 8.09
C PRO A 100 8.27 -4.57 7.49
N ILE A 101 8.87 -4.75 6.32
CA ILE A 101 8.92 -6.02 5.58
C ILE A 101 10.37 -6.43 5.39
N GLN A 102 10.64 -7.74 5.43
CA GLN A 102 11.98 -8.28 5.20
C GLN A 102 12.33 -8.28 3.71
N GLN A 103 13.62 -8.08 3.39
CA GLN A 103 14.10 -8.01 1.99
C GLN A 103 13.79 -9.27 1.17
N ASN A 104 13.87 -10.45 1.79
CA ASN A 104 13.54 -11.72 1.15
C ASN A 104 12.04 -11.84 0.79
N ILE A 105 11.14 -11.23 1.57
CA ILE A 105 9.70 -11.21 1.29
C ILE A 105 9.40 -10.25 0.14
N ILE A 106 10.03 -9.06 0.12
CA ILE A 106 9.95 -8.14 -1.04
C ILE A 106 10.34 -8.90 -2.31
N ARG A 107 11.53 -9.53 -2.32
CA ARG A 107 12.02 -10.27 -3.49
C ARG A 107 11.04 -11.36 -3.92
N LYS A 108 10.54 -12.18 -2.98
CA LYS A 108 9.57 -13.26 -3.28
C LYS A 108 8.27 -12.72 -3.90
N ARG A 109 7.75 -11.59 -3.40
CA ARG A 109 6.55 -10.94 -3.95
C ARG A 109 6.81 -10.40 -5.35
N GLU A 110 7.93 -9.73 -5.57
CA GLU A 110 8.31 -9.18 -6.88
C GLU A 110 8.59 -10.25 -7.93
N GLU A 111 9.17 -11.38 -7.54
CA GLU A 111 9.33 -12.57 -8.39
C GLU A 111 7.97 -13.20 -8.71
N PHE A 112 7.10 -13.35 -7.70
CA PHE A 112 5.79 -13.95 -7.87
C PHE A 112 4.88 -13.11 -8.75
N TYR A 113 4.68 -11.81 -8.49
CA TYR A 113 3.77 -10.99 -9.29
C TYR A 113 4.38 -10.59 -10.64
N GLY A 114 5.70 -10.41 -10.70
CA GLY A 114 6.42 -10.10 -11.93
C GLY A 114 6.52 -8.60 -12.21
N GLU A 115 6.73 -8.25 -13.48
CA GLU A 115 7.14 -6.89 -13.87
C GLU A 115 6.03 -5.84 -13.75
N ARG A 116 4.77 -6.25 -13.88
CA ARG A 116 3.59 -5.37 -13.73
C ARG A 116 3.13 -5.27 -12.29
N MET A 117 4.07 -5.04 -11.38
CA MET A 117 3.82 -4.86 -9.95
C MET A 117 4.34 -3.50 -9.50
N ILE A 118 3.61 -2.84 -8.62
CA ILE A 118 3.97 -1.57 -7.99
C ILE A 118 3.84 -1.73 -6.48
N TRP A 119 4.77 -1.16 -5.74
CA TRP A 119 4.65 -0.97 -4.31
C TRP A 119 4.11 0.42 -4.00
N VAL A 120 3.11 0.49 -3.14
CA VAL A 120 2.77 1.72 -2.40
C VAL A 120 3.04 1.44 -0.93
N ILE A 121 3.88 2.25 -0.30
CA ILE A 121 4.29 2.05 1.09
C ILE A 121 3.73 3.18 1.96
N ASN A 122 3.27 2.84 3.16
CA ASN A 122 2.80 3.84 4.09
C ASN A 122 3.99 4.60 4.70
N GLY A 123 4.15 5.86 4.27
CA GLY A 123 5.17 6.80 4.71
C GLY A 123 4.84 7.58 5.96
N ILE A 124 3.57 7.57 6.41
CA ILE A 124 3.07 8.43 7.49
C ILE A 124 3.94 8.32 8.75
N HIS A 125 4.36 7.10 9.12
CA HIS A 125 5.12 6.86 10.35
C HIS A 125 6.59 7.30 10.30
N PHE A 126 7.15 7.59 9.12
CA PHE A 126 8.56 7.99 8.97
C PHE A 126 8.74 9.29 8.19
N LYS A 127 7.64 9.96 7.83
CA LYS A 127 7.65 11.20 7.05
C LYS A 127 8.49 12.32 7.69
N HIS A 128 8.57 12.36 9.02
CA HIS A 128 9.39 13.33 9.75
C HIS A 128 10.91 13.07 9.66
N ASN A 129 11.30 11.87 9.19
CA ASN A 129 12.69 11.49 8.95
C ASN A 129 13.02 11.49 7.45
N PHE A 130 12.13 12.02 6.60
CA PHE A 130 12.28 12.06 5.15
C PHE A 130 12.26 13.51 4.67
N TYR A 131 13.38 13.94 4.09
CA TYR A 131 13.64 15.31 3.69
C TYR A 131 13.81 15.37 2.18
N ILE A 132 13.24 16.38 1.54
CA ILE A 132 13.20 16.51 0.08
C ILE A 132 13.65 17.92 -0.29
N LYS A 133 14.44 18.04 -1.35
CA LYS A 133 14.80 19.34 -1.94
C LYS A 133 15.00 19.23 -3.45
N GLU A 134 15.05 20.38 -4.11
CA GLU A 134 15.40 20.49 -5.52
C GLU A 134 16.74 19.81 -5.84
N LEU A 135 16.85 19.21 -7.03
CA LEU A 135 18.08 18.56 -7.47
C LEU A 135 19.27 19.53 -7.56
N ASP A 136 19.03 20.77 -7.99
CA ASP A 136 20.04 21.82 -8.15
C ASP A 136 20.34 22.59 -6.86
N ASN A 137 19.65 22.27 -5.76
CA ASN A 137 19.91 22.88 -4.47
C ASN A 137 21.14 22.23 -3.81
N TYR A 138 22.30 22.87 -3.95
CA TYR A 138 23.57 22.46 -3.34
C TYR A 138 23.71 22.84 -1.86
N ASN A 139 22.70 23.46 -1.25
CA ASN A 139 22.75 23.76 0.18
C ASN A 139 22.79 22.44 0.98
N PHE A 140 23.79 22.31 1.85
CA PHE A 140 23.95 21.15 2.73
C PHE A 140 23.00 21.18 3.94
N ASN A 141 22.25 22.26 4.10
CA ASN A 141 21.26 22.42 5.16
C ASN A 141 19.91 21.82 4.73
N TRP A 142 19.59 20.64 5.25
CA TRP A 142 18.33 19.93 5.03
C TRP A 142 17.27 20.47 5.98
N LYS A 143 16.70 21.63 5.65
CA LYS A 143 15.65 22.26 6.47
C LYS A 143 14.24 21.81 6.11
N PHE A 144 13.99 21.54 4.83
CA PHE A 144 12.66 21.24 4.33
C PHE A 144 12.32 19.76 4.51
N LYS A 145 11.28 19.50 5.30
CA LYS A 145 10.64 18.18 5.38
C LYS A 145 9.82 17.91 4.13
N HIS A 146 9.42 16.66 3.90
CA HIS A 146 8.58 16.30 2.74
C HIS A 146 7.33 17.19 2.58
N ASP A 147 6.69 17.62 3.68
CA ASP A 147 5.47 18.44 3.73
C ASP A 147 5.72 19.95 3.56
N GLU A 148 6.98 20.37 3.48
CA GLU A 148 7.38 21.78 3.34
C GLU A 148 7.90 22.10 1.93
N THR A 149 7.75 21.16 0.97
CA THR A 149 8.20 21.39 -0.41
C THR A 149 7.16 22.22 -1.17
N GLU A 150 7.52 23.43 -1.59
CA GLU A 150 6.60 24.33 -2.31
C GLU A 150 6.38 23.93 -3.78
N ASP A 151 7.42 23.42 -4.46
CA ASP A 151 7.33 23.00 -5.86
C ASP A 151 7.40 21.48 -6.00
N HIS A 152 6.33 20.87 -6.50
CA HIS A 152 6.27 19.43 -6.78
C HIS A 152 6.77 19.05 -8.19
N LYS A 153 7.24 20.00 -9.00
CA LYS A 153 7.70 19.73 -10.37
C LYS A 153 9.13 19.20 -10.42
N GLY A 154 9.40 18.38 -11.43
CA GLY A 154 10.75 17.88 -11.69
C GLY A 154 11.26 16.87 -10.65
N ARG A 155 12.49 16.42 -10.87
CA ARG A 155 13.16 15.48 -9.97
C ARG A 155 13.61 16.20 -8.71
N LYS A 156 13.55 15.48 -7.59
CA LYS A 156 14.01 15.94 -6.27
C LYS A 156 15.05 14.98 -5.72
N GLN A 157 16.01 15.50 -4.97
CA GLN A 157 16.86 14.67 -4.12
C GLN A 157 16.21 14.52 -2.74
N PHE A 158 16.45 13.39 -2.09
CA PHE A 158 15.98 13.17 -0.73
C PHE A 158 17.10 12.70 0.21
N ILE A 159 16.90 12.97 1.49
CA ILE A 159 17.54 12.24 2.59
C ILE A 159 16.47 11.50 3.38
N TRP A 160 16.76 10.24 3.70
CA TRP A 160 15.97 9.45 4.61
C TRP A 160 16.82 9.06 5.82
N ASP A 161 16.55 9.69 6.96
CA ASP A 161 17.12 9.28 8.23
C ASP A 161 16.49 7.95 8.66
N TYR A 162 17.34 6.99 9.03
CA TYR A 162 16.95 5.62 9.33
C TYR A 162 16.22 4.93 8.17
N PRO A 163 16.87 4.82 6.99
CA PRO A 163 16.23 4.25 5.83
C PRO A 163 15.88 2.78 6.08
N ARG A 164 14.72 2.36 5.60
CA ARG A 164 14.30 0.95 5.68
C ARG A 164 15.13 0.12 4.71
N LYS A 165 16.30 -0.33 5.16
CA LYS A 165 17.31 -1.05 4.34
C LYS A 165 16.79 -2.29 3.62
N SER A 166 15.70 -2.90 4.10
CA SER A 166 15.09 -4.05 3.42
C SER A 166 14.70 -3.74 1.97
N TRP A 167 14.33 -2.49 1.67
CA TRP A 167 13.96 -2.03 0.34
C TRP A 167 15.13 -1.78 -0.63
N SER A 168 16.39 -1.86 -0.15
CA SER A 168 17.58 -1.58 -0.97
C SER A 168 17.76 -2.45 -2.23
N LYS A 169 17.00 -3.55 -2.33
CA LYS A 169 17.00 -4.45 -3.49
C LYS A 169 15.63 -4.59 -4.15
N ALA A 170 14.70 -3.67 -3.86
CA ALA A 170 13.42 -3.63 -4.56
C ALA A 170 13.69 -3.36 -6.05
N MET A 171 13.13 -4.20 -6.91
CA MET A 171 13.26 -4.08 -8.36
C MET A 171 12.01 -3.48 -8.99
N ARG A 172 10.90 -3.44 -8.25
CA ARG A 172 9.64 -2.86 -8.72
C ARG A 172 9.50 -1.40 -8.29
N PRO A 173 8.75 -0.57 -9.03
CA PRO A 173 8.52 0.81 -8.65
C PRO A 173 7.98 0.93 -7.23
N VAL A 174 8.58 1.81 -6.43
CA VAL A 174 8.14 2.09 -5.06
C VAL A 174 7.66 3.53 -4.94
N PHE A 175 6.42 3.67 -4.51
CA PHE A 175 5.77 4.94 -4.19
C PHE A 175 5.59 5.03 -2.68
N ILE A 176 5.95 6.17 -2.11
CA ILE A 176 5.74 6.46 -0.68
C ILE A 176 4.53 7.36 -0.55
N ASP A 177 3.54 6.93 0.24
CA ASP A 177 2.37 7.73 0.60
C ASP A 177 2.57 8.35 1.97
N PHE A 178 2.85 9.66 2.03
CA PHE A 178 3.03 10.39 3.28
C PHE A 178 1.71 10.86 3.92
N GLY A 179 0.57 10.55 3.28
CA GLY A 179 -0.76 10.89 3.74
C GLY A 179 -1.32 12.21 3.20
N ASP A 180 -0.59 12.90 2.32
CA ASP A 180 -1.01 14.12 1.62
C ASP A 180 -1.67 13.82 0.26
N ASP A 181 -1.77 14.82 -0.63
CA ASP A 181 -2.38 14.70 -1.96
C ASP A 181 -1.41 14.18 -3.05
N THR A 182 -0.18 13.83 -2.66
CA THR A 182 0.86 13.29 -3.55
C THR A 182 1.36 11.93 -3.10
N LEU A 183 2.10 11.29 -4.01
CA LEU A 183 2.98 10.17 -3.74
C LEU A 183 4.40 10.59 -4.09
N PHE A 184 5.39 10.10 -3.35
CA PHE A 184 6.78 10.25 -3.73
C PHE A 184 7.28 8.98 -4.41
N TRP A 185 7.47 9.04 -5.73
CA TRP A 185 8.03 7.95 -6.52
C TRP A 185 9.55 7.95 -6.41
N VAL A 186 10.10 6.96 -5.70
CA VAL A 186 11.55 6.80 -5.57
C VAL A 186 12.11 6.23 -6.87
N LYS A 187 12.98 7.00 -7.52
CA LYS A 187 13.65 6.62 -8.77
C LYS A 187 15.00 5.97 -8.51
N GLU A 188 15.73 6.47 -7.52
CA GLU A 188 17.06 6.01 -7.13
C GLU A 188 17.21 6.08 -5.61
N GLY A 189 18.00 5.17 -5.03
CA GLY A 189 18.33 5.21 -3.60
C GLY A 189 17.23 4.71 -2.66
N MET A 190 16.29 3.89 -3.16
CA MET A 190 15.30 3.26 -2.28
C MET A 190 16.01 2.41 -1.21
N GLY A 191 15.61 2.56 0.06
CA GLY A 191 16.25 1.87 1.18
C GLY A 191 17.66 2.35 1.52
N THR A 192 18.14 3.44 0.93
CA THR A 192 19.41 4.10 1.28
C THR A 192 19.19 5.50 1.87
N LYS A 193 20.24 6.09 2.45
CA LYS A 193 20.15 7.40 3.11
C LYS A 193 19.88 8.53 2.12
N HIS A 194 20.40 8.44 0.90
CA HIS A 194 20.25 9.45 -0.14
C HIS A 194 19.59 8.83 -1.37
N GLY A 195 18.91 9.63 -2.16
CA GLY A 195 18.36 9.18 -3.43
C GLY A 195 17.66 10.29 -4.21
N ILE A 196 16.97 9.88 -5.27
CA ILE A 196 16.24 10.77 -6.19
C ILE A 196 14.81 10.25 -6.33
N GLY A 197 13.85 11.16 -6.40
CA GLY A 197 12.46 10.83 -6.66
C GLY A 197 11.68 11.94 -7.36
N LEU A 198 10.39 11.69 -7.53
CA LEU A 198 9.43 12.58 -8.17
C LEU A 198 8.17 12.63 -7.33
N PHE A 199 7.59 13.81 -7.16
CA PHE A 199 6.21 13.89 -6.69
C PHE A 199 5.27 13.48 -7.83
N VAL A 200 4.26 12.69 -7.48
CA VAL A 200 3.20 12.25 -8.37
C VAL A 200 1.87 12.59 -7.71
N PRO A 201 1.01 13.43 -8.33
CA PRO A 201 -0.31 13.70 -7.79
C PRO A 201 -1.06 12.38 -7.57
N LYS A 202 -1.60 12.20 -6.36
CA LYS A 202 -2.29 10.96 -5.99
C LYS A 202 -3.52 10.74 -6.86
N ALA A 203 -4.22 11.81 -7.22
CA ALA A 203 -5.33 11.79 -8.18
C ALA A 203 -4.93 11.22 -9.54
N ASP A 204 -3.79 11.68 -10.09
CA ASP A 204 -3.29 11.21 -11.39
C ASP A 204 -2.87 9.75 -11.32
N PHE A 205 -2.20 9.33 -10.23
CA PHE A 205 -1.83 7.94 -10.02
C PHE A 205 -3.06 7.03 -9.99
N ILE A 206 -4.06 7.37 -9.17
CA ILE A 206 -5.28 6.59 -9.00
C ILE A 206 -6.05 6.51 -10.32
N LYS A 207 -6.27 7.65 -10.99
CA LYS A 207 -6.96 7.71 -12.28
C LYS A 207 -6.24 6.89 -13.36
N LYS A 208 -4.92 6.99 -13.44
CA LYS A 208 -4.10 6.21 -14.39
C LYS A 208 -4.32 4.70 -14.27
N TYR A 209 -4.53 4.22 -13.05
CA TYR A 209 -4.71 2.80 -12.75
C TYR A 209 -6.18 2.38 -12.57
N GLY A 210 -7.14 3.22 -12.99
CA GLY A 210 -8.56 2.89 -13.02
C GLY A 210 -9.29 3.01 -11.68
N GLY A 211 -8.68 3.67 -10.69
CA GLY A 211 -9.36 3.95 -9.41
C GLY A 211 -10.15 5.26 -9.42
N ASN A 212 -10.99 5.45 -8.40
CA ASN A 212 -11.83 6.62 -8.19
C ASN A 212 -11.26 7.53 -7.08
N TYR A 213 -10.60 8.63 -7.46
CA TYR A 213 -10.01 9.56 -6.49
C TYR A 213 -11.05 10.33 -5.66
N ASP A 214 -12.25 10.59 -6.20
CA ASP A 214 -13.29 11.31 -5.46
C ASP A 214 -13.71 10.51 -4.23
N TYR A 215 -13.81 9.18 -4.38
CA TYR A 215 -14.02 8.28 -3.25
C TYR A 215 -12.91 8.43 -2.19
N TYR A 216 -11.64 8.45 -2.61
CA TYR A 216 -10.51 8.61 -1.68
C TYR A 216 -10.61 9.94 -0.89
N SER A 217 -10.90 11.03 -1.59
CA SER A 217 -11.01 12.38 -1.02
C SER A 217 -12.17 12.49 -0.02
N GLU A 218 -13.33 11.91 -0.34
CA GLU A 218 -14.48 11.87 0.56
C GLU A 218 -14.20 11.10 1.87
N GLN A 219 -13.39 10.04 1.83
CA GLN A 219 -13.05 9.30 3.05
C GLN A 219 -12.07 10.07 3.94
N MET A 220 -11.23 10.93 3.36
CA MET A 220 -10.35 11.84 4.12
C MET A 220 -11.16 12.91 4.85
N SER A 221 -12.19 13.48 4.20
CA SER A 221 -13.02 14.53 4.79
C SER A 221 -13.96 14.02 5.89
N LYS A 222 -14.37 12.75 5.84
CA LYS A 222 -15.20 12.08 6.87
C LYS A 222 -14.48 11.79 8.19
N GLY A 223 -13.23 12.22 8.36
CA GLY A 223 -12.56 12.27 9.68
C GLY A 223 -11.99 10.94 10.18
N VAL A 224 -11.90 9.91 9.34
CA VAL A 224 -11.13 8.70 9.66
C VAL A 224 -9.65 9.04 9.54
N ARG A 225 -9.09 9.64 10.61
CA ARG A 225 -7.65 9.90 10.69
C ARG A 225 -6.92 8.55 10.64
N PRO A 226 -5.91 8.37 9.78
CA PRO A 226 -5.04 7.21 9.86
C PRO A 226 -4.32 7.24 11.21
N THR A 227 -4.66 6.31 12.10
CA THR A 227 -3.78 5.89 13.19
C THR A 227 -2.64 5.06 12.62
#